data_AF-A0A7L0A6X1-F1
#
_entry.id   AF-A0A7L0A6X1-F1
#
_cell.length_a   1.000
_cell.length_b   1.000
_cell.length_c   1.000
_cell.angle_alpha   90.00
_cell.angle_beta   90.00
_cell.angle_gamma   90.00
#
_symmetry.space_group_name_H-M   'P 1'
#
loop_
_entity.id
_entity.type
_entity.pdbx_description
1 polymer ?
#
loop_
_entity_poly.entity_id
_entity_poly.type
_entity_poly.pdbx_seq_one_letter_code
_entity_poly.pdbx_strand_id
1 'polypeptide(L)'
;SEQLNRFAGFGIGLASLFTENVLAHPCIVLRRQCQVNYHARNYHLTPFTIVNIMYCINKTQGPRALWKGMGSTFIVQGITLGTEGIISEFTPLPRELSHKWNLKQIGGHLLLKGLTHVIAMPFYSASLIETVQSEIIRDNPGILDCVKEGIGRVLGLGVPHSKRLLPLMVLTFPTALHGVLHYIISSIVQKLVLFVLKRDNSHNLPTESSTSVQSMLDAYFPELIASFAASLCADVMLYPLETVLHRLHIQGTRTIIDNTDLGYEVLPINTQYEGMKDCINTIKREEGMQGFYKGFGAVIVQYSLHMAVLQLTKIIYSTLLQNVS
;
A
#
# COMPACT_ATOMS: atom_id res chain seq x y z
N SER A 1 -17.66 30.45 10.69
CA SER A 1 -16.32 29.96 11.07
C SER A 1 -16.30 28.44 11.24
N GLU A 2 -17.18 27.85 12.07
CA GLU A 2 -17.14 26.40 12.39
C GLU A 2 -17.50 25.45 11.22
N GLN A 3 -18.40 25.83 10.32
CA GLN A 3 -18.70 25.03 9.12
C GLN A 3 -17.52 25.02 8.13
N LEU A 4 -16.95 26.19 7.83
CA LEU A 4 -15.77 26.34 6.96
C LEU A 4 -14.58 25.52 7.48
N ASN A 5 -14.41 25.52 8.81
CA ASN A 5 -13.48 24.69 9.56
C ASN A 5 -13.65 23.18 9.27
N ARG A 6 -14.86 22.65 9.44
CA ARG A 6 -15.14 21.22 9.18
C ARG A 6 -14.94 20.86 7.71
N PHE A 7 -15.31 21.76 6.79
CA PHE A 7 -15.07 21.57 5.36
C PHE A 7 -13.58 21.54 5.00
N ALA A 8 -12.75 22.37 5.65
CA ALA A 8 -11.31 22.37 5.42
C ALA A 8 -10.67 21.05 5.88
N GLY A 9 -10.95 20.59 7.11
CA GLY A 9 -10.41 19.32 7.62
C GLY A 9 -10.88 18.11 6.79
N PHE A 10 -12.15 18.08 6.41
CA PHE A 10 -12.70 17.06 5.52
C PHE A 10 -12.05 17.08 4.13
N GLY A 11 -11.88 18.26 3.54
CA GLY A 11 -11.25 18.42 2.23
C GLY A 11 -9.79 17.96 2.20
N ILE A 12 -9.02 18.27 3.24
CA ILE A 12 -7.62 17.81 3.38
C ILE A 12 -7.57 16.27 3.50
N GLY A 13 -8.44 15.68 4.34
CA GLY A 13 -8.52 14.23 4.48
C GLY A 13 -8.89 13.53 3.16
N LEU A 14 -9.87 14.08 2.43
CA LEU A 14 -10.31 13.57 1.13
C LEU A 14 -9.20 13.69 0.08
N ALA A 15 -8.49 14.82 0.03
CA ALA A 15 -7.38 15.03 -0.89
C ALA A 15 -6.23 14.05 -0.62
N SER A 16 -5.92 13.79 0.66
CA SER A 16 -4.93 12.78 1.03
C SER A 16 -5.37 11.39 0.59
N LEU A 17 -6.62 10.99 0.88
CA LEU A 17 -7.16 9.68 0.49
C LEU A 17 -7.18 9.47 -1.02
N PHE A 18 -7.58 10.50 -1.78
CA PHE A 18 -7.57 10.50 -3.23
C PHE A 18 -6.14 10.37 -3.77
N THR A 19 -5.19 11.07 -3.16
CA THR A 19 -3.80 11.02 -3.58
C THR A 19 -3.21 9.63 -3.36
N GLU A 20 -3.43 9.06 -2.18
CA GLU A 20 -2.90 7.75 -1.78
C GLU A 20 -3.47 6.61 -2.63
N ASN A 21 -4.78 6.64 -2.90
CA ASN A 21 -5.46 5.51 -3.52
C ASN A 21 -5.72 5.66 -5.02
N VAL A 22 -5.81 6.89 -5.54
CA VAL A 22 -6.14 7.14 -6.96
C VAL A 22 -4.95 7.71 -7.72
N LEU A 23 -4.37 8.80 -7.24
CA LEU A 23 -3.31 9.50 -7.95
C LEU A 23 -1.99 8.72 -7.95
N ALA A 24 -1.67 8.07 -6.83
CA ALA A 24 -0.47 7.25 -6.67
C ALA A 24 -0.63 5.80 -7.18
N HIS A 25 -1.82 5.39 -7.60
CA HIS A 25 -2.08 4.01 -8.04
C HIS A 25 -1.16 3.53 -9.18
N PRO A 26 -0.80 4.35 -10.19
CA PRO A 26 0.21 3.97 -11.18
C PRO A 26 1.56 3.55 -10.60
N CYS A 27 1.97 4.18 -9.50
CA CYS A 27 3.20 3.82 -8.80
C CYS A 27 3.06 2.47 -8.09
N ILE A 28 1.89 2.19 -7.49
CA ILE A 28 1.57 0.91 -6.87
C ILE A 28 1.61 -0.22 -7.90
N VAL A 29 0.98 -0.02 -9.06
CA VAL A 29 0.98 -0.97 -10.18
C VAL A 29 2.42 -1.27 -10.61
N LEU A 30 3.22 -0.25 -10.91
CA LEU A 30 4.59 -0.46 -11.38
C LEU A 30 5.53 -1.04 -10.33
N ARG A 31 5.38 -0.64 -9.06
CA ARG A 31 6.09 -1.24 -7.93
C ARG A 31 5.86 -2.75 -7.93
N ARG A 32 4.59 -3.17 -7.93
CA ARG A 32 4.20 -4.59 -7.91
C ARG A 32 4.71 -5.34 -9.13
N GLN A 33 4.62 -4.74 -10.31
CA GLN A 33 5.17 -5.30 -11.56
C GLN A 33 6.67 -5.57 -11.47
N CYS A 34 7.44 -4.58 -11.04
CA CYS A 34 8.89 -4.71 -10.90
C CYS A 34 9.24 -5.79 -9.87
N GLN A 35 8.54 -5.82 -8.73
CA GLN A 35 8.80 -6.79 -7.67
C GLN A 35 8.59 -8.24 -8.11
N VAL A 36 7.59 -8.50 -8.95
CA VAL A 36 7.30 -9.87 -9.45
C VAL A 36 8.06 -10.22 -10.74
N ASN A 37 8.66 -9.25 -11.44
CA ASN A 37 9.47 -9.47 -12.63
C ASN A 37 10.83 -10.10 -12.28
N TYR A 38 10.87 -11.42 -12.22
CA TYR A 38 12.08 -12.20 -11.98
C TYR A 38 13.14 -11.97 -13.07
N HIS A 39 12.74 -11.85 -14.34
CA HIS A 39 13.65 -11.70 -15.49
C HIS A 39 14.22 -10.29 -15.68
N ALA A 40 13.79 -9.31 -14.88
CA ALA A 40 14.22 -7.92 -15.01
C ALA A 40 15.74 -7.79 -14.96
N ARG A 41 16.32 -7.11 -15.95
CA ARG A 41 17.73 -6.66 -15.95
C ARG A 41 17.88 -5.29 -15.29
N ASN A 42 16.86 -4.44 -15.43
CA ASN A 42 16.80 -3.13 -14.80
C ASN A 42 15.92 -3.22 -13.56
N TYR A 43 16.47 -2.91 -12.38
CA TYR A 43 15.71 -3.02 -11.13
C TYR A 43 14.91 -1.76 -10.81
N HIS A 44 15.07 -0.70 -11.60
CA HIS A 44 14.32 0.55 -11.47
C HIS A 44 14.34 1.15 -10.05
N LEU A 45 15.55 1.22 -9.49
CA LEU A 45 15.78 1.73 -8.13
C LEU A 45 15.65 3.25 -8.03
N THR A 46 15.72 3.97 -9.16
CA THR A 46 15.64 5.43 -9.22
C THR A 46 14.31 5.90 -9.81
N PRO A 47 13.78 7.06 -9.38
CA PRO A 47 12.48 7.54 -9.82
C PRO A 47 12.41 7.80 -11.34
N PHE A 48 13.51 8.26 -11.95
CA PHE A 48 13.55 8.59 -13.37
C PHE A 48 13.33 7.39 -14.28
N THR A 49 13.90 6.24 -13.91
CA THR A 49 13.70 5.01 -14.68
C THR A 49 12.24 4.56 -14.67
N ILE A 50 11.55 4.70 -13.54
CA ILE A 50 10.12 4.37 -13.41
C ILE A 50 9.25 5.30 -14.26
N VAL A 51 9.51 6.61 -14.23
CA VAL A 51 8.75 7.58 -15.04
C VAL A 51 8.90 7.28 -16.53
N ASN A 52 10.09 6.88 -16.98
CA ASN A 52 10.29 6.47 -18.37
C ASN A 52 9.44 5.24 -18.73
N ILE A 53 9.37 4.23 -17.87
CA ILE A 53 8.53 3.03 -18.09
C ILE A 53 7.05 3.37 -18.07
N MET A 54 6.61 4.24 -17.15
CA MET A 54 5.23 4.75 -17.10
C MET A 54 4.85 5.34 -18.45
N TYR A 55 5.74 6.17 -19.00
CA TYR A 55 5.54 6.78 -20.31
C TYR A 55 5.47 5.73 -21.44
N CYS A 56 6.38 4.76 -21.44
CA CYS A 56 6.38 3.67 -22.43
C CYS A 56 5.09 2.85 -22.39
N ILE A 57 4.67 2.38 -21.22
CA ILE A 57 3.43 1.59 -21.05
C ILE A 57 2.21 2.42 -21.42
N ASN A 58 2.16 3.69 -21.02
CA ASN A 58 1.07 4.59 -21.40
C ASN A 58 1.00 4.78 -22.93
N LYS A 59 2.15 4.85 -23.60
CA LYS A 59 2.20 4.99 -25.06
C LYS A 59 1.77 3.72 -25.79
N THR A 60 2.07 2.54 -25.24
CA THR A 60 1.80 1.26 -25.91
C THR A 60 0.42 0.68 -25.60
N GLN A 61 -0.06 0.82 -24.36
CA GLN A 61 -1.32 0.23 -23.87
C GLN A 61 -2.37 1.26 -23.47
N GLY A 62 -2.02 2.55 -23.50
CA GLY A 62 -2.88 3.64 -23.05
C GLY A 62 -2.88 3.84 -21.53
N PRO A 63 -3.54 4.91 -21.06
CA PRO A 63 -3.50 5.30 -19.65
C PRO A 63 -4.19 4.32 -18.72
N ARG A 64 -5.19 3.57 -19.21
CA ARG A 64 -5.91 2.56 -18.40
C ARG A 64 -4.99 1.47 -17.87
N ALA A 65 -3.91 1.14 -18.58
CA ALA A 65 -2.94 0.14 -18.15
C ALA A 65 -2.20 0.51 -16.86
N LEU A 66 -2.06 1.80 -16.57
CA LEU A 66 -1.48 2.30 -15.31
C LEU A 66 -2.47 2.22 -14.14
N TRP A 67 -3.76 2.13 -14.43
CA TRP A 67 -4.86 2.09 -13.44
C TRP A 67 -5.49 0.71 -13.25
N LYS A 68 -4.86 -0.33 -13.79
CA LYS A 68 -5.35 -1.70 -13.66
C LYS A 68 -5.43 -2.18 -12.21
N GLY A 69 -6.48 -2.96 -11.93
CA GLY A 69 -6.74 -3.53 -10.60
C GLY A 69 -7.07 -2.49 -9.51
N MET A 70 -7.38 -1.24 -9.88
CA MET A 70 -7.81 -0.22 -8.92
C MET A 70 -9.09 -0.64 -8.18
N GLY A 71 -10.10 -1.12 -8.92
CA GLY A 71 -11.37 -1.55 -8.32
C GLY A 71 -11.18 -2.67 -7.30
N SER A 72 -10.38 -3.69 -7.62
CA SER A 72 -10.06 -4.78 -6.70
C SER A 72 -9.24 -4.32 -5.49
N THR A 73 -8.35 -3.34 -5.66
CA THR A 73 -7.61 -2.75 -4.53
C THR A 73 -8.56 -2.08 -3.53
N PHE A 74 -9.54 -1.31 -4.00
CA PHE A 74 -10.58 -0.73 -3.14
C PHE A 74 -11.46 -1.79 -2.47
N ILE A 75 -11.82 -2.86 -3.18
CA ILE A 75 -12.57 -3.98 -2.60
C ILE A 75 -11.77 -4.62 -1.46
N VAL A 76 -10.48 -4.89 -1.65
CA VAL A 76 -9.63 -5.48 -0.61
C VAL A 76 -9.51 -4.56 0.60
N GLN A 77 -9.39 -3.24 0.40
CA GLN A 77 -9.41 -2.26 1.49
C GLN A 77 -10.73 -2.29 2.24
N GLY A 78 -11.86 -2.33 1.52
CA GLY A 78 -13.20 -2.47 2.10
C GLY A 78 -13.37 -3.76 2.91
N ILE A 79 -12.92 -4.90 2.37
CA ILE A 79 -12.93 -6.19 3.07
C ILE A 79 -12.05 -6.12 4.31
N THR A 80 -10.86 -5.52 4.24
CA THR A 80 -9.94 -5.39 5.38
C THR A 80 -10.58 -4.58 6.51
N LEU A 81 -11.14 -3.39 6.19
CA LEU A 81 -11.81 -2.53 7.17
C LEU A 81 -13.07 -3.18 7.75
N GLY A 82 -13.89 -3.81 6.89
CA GLY A 82 -15.09 -4.53 7.31
C GLY A 82 -14.78 -5.72 8.20
N THR A 83 -13.76 -6.50 7.83
CA THR A 83 -13.27 -7.65 8.60
C THR A 83 -12.79 -7.23 9.98
N GLU A 84 -11.99 -6.17 10.06
CA GLU A 84 -11.53 -5.63 11.35
C GLU A 84 -12.70 -5.22 12.24
N GLY A 85 -13.72 -4.55 11.67
CA GLY A 85 -14.95 -4.19 12.36
C GLY A 85 -15.69 -5.41 12.91
N ILE A 86 -15.98 -6.39 12.04
CA ILE A 86 -16.67 -7.62 12.40
C ILE A 86 -15.92 -8.38 13.51
N ILE A 87 -14.62 -8.63 13.35
CA ILE A 87 -13.86 -9.37 14.37
C ILE A 87 -13.89 -8.59 15.69
N SER A 88 -13.75 -7.27 15.68
CA SER A 88 -13.80 -6.47 16.92
C SER A 88 -15.16 -6.46 17.61
N GLU A 89 -16.25 -6.72 16.88
CA GLU A 89 -17.60 -6.81 17.42
C GLU A 89 -17.89 -8.19 18.00
N PHE A 90 -17.43 -9.26 17.33
CA PHE A 90 -17.68 -10.65 17.75
C PHE A 90 -16.62 -11.22 18.70
N THR A 91 -15.49 -10.53 18.89
CA THR A 91 -14.41 -10.98 19.79
C THR A 91 -14.09 -9.90 20.81
N PRO A 92 -13.60 -10.26 22.01
CA PRO A 92 -13.17 -9.28 23.02
C PRO A 92 -11.82 -8.61 22.67
N LEU A 93 -11.38 -8.66 21.39
CA LEU A 93 -10.11 -8.11 20.96
C LEU A 93 -10.22 -6.59 20.81
N PRO A 94 -9.31 -5.81 21.40
CA PRO A 94 -9.39 -4.36 21.36
C PRO A 94 -9.09 -3.82 19.96
N ARG A 95 -10.01 -3.01 19.41
CA ARG A 95 -9.83 -2.32 18.13
C ARG A 95 -8.92 -1.10 18.22
N GLU A 96 -8.92 -0.42 19.36
CA GLU A 96 -8.07 0.74 19.62
C GLU A 96 -7.25 0.51 20.90
N LEU A 97 -6.01 1.00 20.89
CA LEU A 97 -5.14 0.93 22.06
C LEU A 97 -5.38 2.15 22.96
N SER A 98 -5.77 1.90 24.21
CA SER A 98 -5.86 2.97 25.20
C SER A 98 -4.48 3.56 25.50
N HIS A 99 -4.43 4.81 25.98
CA HIS A 99 -3.18 5.48 26.38
C HIS A 99 -2.44 4.73 27.52
N LYS A 100 -3.13 3.86 28.26
CA LYS A 100 -2.53 3.00 29.29
C LYS A 100 -2.11 1.67 28.67
N TRP A 101 -0.83 1.35 28.80
CA TRP A 101 -0.22 0.17 28.18
C TRP A 101 -0.54 -1.08 29.00
N ASN A 102 -1.34 -1.99 28.43
CA ASN A 102 -1.55 -3.33 28.98
C ASN A 102 -1.09 -4.35 27.93
N LEU A 103 -0.10 -5.18 28.29
CA LEU A 103 0.52 -6.15 27.37
C LEU A 103 -0.51 -7.13 26.79
N LYS A 104 -1.54 -7.49 27.57
CA LYS A 104 -2.65 -8.35 27.10
C LYS A 104 -3.50 -7.65 26.05
N GLN A 105 -3.74 -6.35 26.20
CA GLN A 105 -4.49 -5.55 25.22
C GLN A 105 -3.68 -5.34 23.94
N ILE A 106 -2.36 -5.09 24.06
CA ILE A 106 -1.47 -4.98 22.90
C ILE A 106 -1.44 -6.31 22.13
N GLY A 107 -1.24 -7.43 22.82
CA GLY A 107 -1.28 -8.75 22.20
C GLY A 107 -2.60 -9.05 21.50
N GLY A 108 -3.73 -8.71 22.15
CA GLY A 108 -5.06 -8.84 21.55
C GLY A 108 -5.26 -7.97 20.30
N HIS A 109 -4.76 -6.73 20.32
CA HIS A 109 -4.82 -5.83 19.17
C HIS A 109 -3.98 -6.34 18.00
N LEU A 110 -2.75 -6.80 18.26
CA LEU A 110 -1.90 -7.38 17.22
C LEU A 110 -2.49 -8.67 16.65
N LEU A 111 -3.13 -9.49 17.48
CA LEU A 111 -3.86 -10.68 17.03
C LEU A 111 -5.03 -10.30 16.12
N LEU A 112 -5.82 -9.30 16.49
CA LEU A 112 -6.90 -8.76 15.64
C LEU A 112 -6.35 -8.34 14.28
N LYS A 113 -5.26 -7.55 14.24
CA LYS A 113 -4.62 -7.11 13.00
C LYS A 113 -4.13 -8.29 12.15
N GLY A 114 -3.52 -9.30 12.78
CA GLY A 114 -3.08 -10.52 12.11
C GLY A 114 -4.25 -11.28 11.48
N LEU A 115 -5.32 -11.54 12.24
CA LEU A 115 -6.51 -12.24 11.76
C LEU A 115 -7.19 -11.51 10.60
N THR A 116 -7.28 -10.18 10.67
CA THR A 116 -7.81 -9.36 9.56
C THR A 116 -7.05 -9.60 8.27
N HIS A 117 -5.71 -9.60 8.31
CA HIS A 117 -4.88 -9.85 7.12
C HIS A 117 -5.02 -11.28 6.61
N VAL A 118 -5.20 -12.27 7.48
CA VAL A 118 -5.43 -13.67 7.10
C VAL A 118 -6.76 -13.83 6.35
N ILE A 119 -7.83 -13.19 6.82
CA ILE A 119 -9.14 -13.24 6.16
C ILE A 119 -9.14 -12.46 4.84
N ALA A 120 -8.43 -11.33 4.77
CA ALA A 120 -8.30 -10.54 3.54
C ALA A 120 -7.35 -11.17 2.50
N MET A 121 -6.43 -12.04 2.91
CA MET A 121 -5.38 -12.67 2.09
C MET A 121 -5.85 -13.25 0.74
N PRO A 122 -6.93 -14.06 0.64
CA PRO A 122 -7.35 -14.61 -0.65
C PRO A 122 -7.76 -13.53 -1.67
N PHE A 123 -8.41 -12.45 -1.19
CA PHE A 123 -8.80 -11.31 -2.01
C PHE A 123 -7.61 -10.45 -2.38
N TYR A 124 -6.69 -10.21 -1.43
CA TYR A 124 -5.42 -9.55 -1.70
C TYR A 124 -4.62 -10.27 -2.79
N SER A 125 -4.59 -11.60 -2.75
CA SER A 125 -3.93 -12.41 -3.79
C SER A 125 -4.57 -12.21 -5.17
N ALA A 126 -5.89 -12.04 -5.24
CA ALA A 126 -6.62 -11.85 -6.50
C ALA A 126 -6.39 -10.43 -7.03
N SER A 127 -6.52 -9.42 -6.17
CA SER A 127 -6.20 -8.03 -6.51
C SER A 127 -4.74 -7.86 -6.96
N LEU A 128 -3.78 -8.55 -6.31
CA LEU A 128 -2.38 -8.51 -6.72
C LEU A 128 -2.21 -8.95 -8.18
N ILE A 129 -2.86 -10.05 -8.58
CA ILE A 129 -2.81 -10.56 -9.95
C ILE A 129 -3.44 -9.57 -10.92
N GLU A 130 -4.62 -9.02 -10.61
CA GLU A 130 -5.24 -8.01 -11.46
C GLU A 130 -4.37 -6.75 -11.62
N THR A 131 -3.58 -6.40 -10.61
CA THR A 131 -2.72 -5.20 -10.66
C THR A 131 -1.43 -5.41 -11.44
N VAL A 132 -1.01 -6.66 -11.68
CA VAL A 132 0.23 -6.97 -12.42
C VAL A 132 -0.03 -7.68 -13.76
N GLN A 133 -1.19 -8.27 -13.97
CA GLN A 133 -1.54 -8.88 -15.24
C GLN A 133 -1.56 -7.83 -16.36
N SER A 134 -0.97 -8.15 -17.51
CA SER A 134 -0.97 -7.25 -18.68
C SER A 134 -2.39 -7.07 -19.23
N GLU A 135 -2.75 -5.83 -19.57
CA GLU A 135 -4.07 -5.53 -20.15
C GLU A 135 -4.21 -6.09 -21.58
N ILE A 136 -3.10 -6.34 -22.27
CA ILE A 136 -3.09 -6.94 -23.63
C ILE A 136 -3.77 -8.32 -23.64
N ILE A 137 -3.76 -9.02 -22.50
CA ILE A 137 -4.27 -10.39 -22.35
C ILE A 137 -5.59 -10.40 -21.57
N ARG A 138 -5.97 -9.28 -20.96
CA ARG A 138 -7.11 -9.22 -20.04
C ARG A 138 -8.39 -8.91 -20.81
N ASP A 139 -9.16 -9.95 -21.10
CA ASP A 139 -10.47 -9.79 -21.73
C ASP A 139 -11.54 -9.41 -20.68
N ASN A 140 -12.13 -8.23 -20.82
CA ASN A 140 -13.31 -7.74 -20.10
C ASN A 140 -13.32 -7.96 -18.57
N PRO A 141 -12.58 -7.15 -17.79
CA PRO A 141 -12.56 -7.29 -16.34
C PRO A 141 -13.89 -6.93 -15.68
N GLY A 142 -14.45 -7.87 -14.91
CA GLY A 142 -15.55 -7.63 -14.00
C GLY A 142 -15.08 -6.99 -12.70
N ILE A 143 -15.87 -6.06 -12.15
CA ILE A 143 -15.54 -5.35 -10.90
C ILE A 143 -15.46 -6.32 -9.69
N LEU A 144 -16.23 -7.41 -9.71
CA LEU A 144 -16.30 -8.39 -8.62
C LEU A 144 -15.47 -9.66 -8.88
N ASP A 145 -14.68 -9.69 -9.94
CA ASP A 145 -13.87 -10.88 -10.28
C ASP A 145 -12.88 -11.21 -9.17
N CYS A 146 -12.22 -10.19 -8.59
CA CYS A 146 -11.39 -10.34 -7.40
C CYS A 146 -12.10 -11.04 -6.24
N VAL A 147 -13.40 -10.77 -6.02
CA VAL A 147 -14.18 -11.42 -4.95
C VAL A 147 -14.44 -12.87 -5.30
N LYS A 148 -14.88 -13.13 -6.53
CA LYS A 148 -15.15 -14.48 -7.04
C LYS A 148 -13.89 -15.35 -7.01
N GLU A 149 -12.75 -14.83 -7.46
CA GLU A 149 -11.46 -15.52 -7.42
C GLU A 149 -10.97 -15.74 -5.99
N GLY A 150 -11.12 -14.74 -5.12
CA GLY A 150 -10.81 -14.85 -3.70
C GLY A 150 -11.59 -15.99 -3.02
N ILE A 151 -12.91 -16.03 -3.20
CA ILE A 151 -13.76 -17.11 -2.70
C ILE A 151 -13.39 -18.45 -3.33
N GLY A 152 -13.14 -18.48 -4.65
CA GLY A 152 -12.73 -19.67 -5.38
C GLY A 152 -11.43 -20.28 -4.83
N ARG A 153 -10.47 -19.45 -4.39
CA ARG A 153 -9.24 -19.92 -3.72
C ARG A 153 -9.50 -20.52 -2.34
N VAL A 154 -10.40 -19.93 -1.58
CA VAL A 154 -10.78 -20.45 -0.24
C VAL A 154 -11.48 -21.80 -0.36
N LEU A 155 -12.40 -21.93 -1.31
CA LEU A 155 -13.18 -23.15 -1.53
C LEU A 155 -12.42 -24.23 -2.32
N GLY A 156 -11.23 -23.93 -2.84
CA GLY A 156 -10.49 -24.84 -3.74
C GLY A 156 -11.17 -25.03 -5.10
N LEU A 157 -12.16 -24.21 -5.44
CA LEU A 157 -12.95 -24.26 -6.68
C LEU A 157 -12.35 -23.39 -7.82
N GLY A 158 -11.22 -22.73 -7.57
CA GLY A 158 -10.54 -21.84 -8.52
C GLY A 158 -9.84 -22.55 -9.68
N VAL A 159 -9.45 -21.74 -10.69
CA VAL A 159 -8.68 -22.06 -11.93
C VAL A 159 -7.75 -23.27 -11.74
N PRO A 160 -7.65 -24.22 -12.71
CA PRO A 160 -6.90 -25.47 -12.56
C PRO A 160 -5.56 -25.24 -11.87
N HIS A 161 -5.47 -25.75 -10.64
CA HIS A 161 -4.35 -25.53 -9.76
C HIS A 161 -3.11 -26.14 -10.40
N SER A 162 -2.21 -25.29 -10.90
CA SER A 162 -0.86 -25.74 -11.21
C SER A 162 -0.27 -26.35 -9.95
N LYS A 163 0.47 -27.46 -10.05
CA LYS A 163 1.25 -28.01 -8.92
C LYS A 163 2.22 -26.99 -8.28
N ARG A 164 2.43 -25.85 -8.96
CA ARG A 164 3.29 -24.73 -8.55
C ARG A 164 2.58 -23.67 -7.70
N LEU A 165 1.25 -23.69 -7.59
CA LEU A 165 0.52 -22.73 -6.75
C LEU A 165 0.64 -23.16 -5.28
N LEU A 166 1.11 -22.26 -4.42
CA LEU A 166 1.21 -22.55 -2.99
C LEU A 166 -0.18 -22.61 -2.33
N PRO A 167 -0.40 -23.55 -1.40
CA PRO A 167 -1.60 -23.53 -0.56
C PRO A 167 -1.70 -22.22 0.24
N LEU A 168 -2.91 -21.68 0.38
CA LEU A 168 -3.17 -20.46 1.15
C LEU A 168 -2.64 -20.54 2.60
N MET A 169 -2.60 -21.73 3.19
CA MET A 169 -2.07 -21.96 4.54
C MET A 169 -0.58 -21.62 4.64
N VAL A 170 0.20 -21.86 3.58
CA VAL A 170 1.63 -21.50 3.52
C VAL A 170 1.82 -19.99 3.42
N LEU A 171 0.86 -19.30 2.79
CA LEU A 171 0.85 -17.84 2.63
C LEU A 171 0.40 -17.09 3.89
N THR A 172 -0.34 -17.75 4.77
CA THR A 172 -0.93 -17.15 5.98
C THR A 172 0.11 -16.49 6.88
N PHE A 173 1.20 -17.19 7.19
CA PHE A 173 2.28 -16.64 8.02
C PHE A 173 2.96 -15.42 7.36
N PRO A 174 3.45 -15.48 6.11
CA PRO A 174 3.99 -14.31 5.40
C PRO A 174 3.08 -13.10 5.41
N THR A 175 1.79 -13.28 5.10
CA THR A 175 0.82 -12.19 4.98
C THR A 175 0.55 -11.56 6.34
N ALA A 176 0.31 -12.38 7.37
CA ALA A 176 0.07 -11.89 8.73
C ALA A 176 1.32 -11.19 9.30
N LEU A 177 2.50 -11.77 9.09
CA LEU A 177 3.78 -11.19 9.52
C LEU A 177 3.98 -9.80 8.91
N HIS A 178 3.82 -9.67 7.59
CA HIS A 178 3.94 -8.40 6.90
C HIS A 178 2.95 -7.36 7.44
N GLY A 179 1.66 -7.70 7.51
CA GLY A 179 0.61 -6.78 7.97
C GLY A 179 0.81 -6.31 9.41
N VAL A 180 1.19 -7.22 10.32
CA VAL A 180 1.45 -6.90 11.73
C VAL A 180 2.71 -6.05 11.88
N LEU A 181 3.80 -6.40 11.19
CA LEU A 181 5.03 -5.60 11.23
C LEU A 181 4.80 -4.19 10.68
N HIS A 182 4.04 -4.06 9.58
CA HIS A 182 3.74 -2.77 8.97
C HIS A 182 2.99 -1.87 9.95
N TYR A 183 1.96 -2.42 10.61
CA TYR A 183 1.22 -1.72 11.66
C TYR A 183 2.11 -1.31 12.84
N ILE A 184 2.97 -2.21 13.34
CA ILE A 184 3.86 -1.93 14.47
C ILE A 184 4.83 -0.80 14.13
N ILE A 185 5.52 -0.90 12.99
CA ILE A 185 6.51 0.11 12.56
C ILE A 185 5.80 1.45 12.35
N SER A 186 4.70 1.47 11.61
CA SER A 186 3.92 2.70 11.38
C SER A 186 3.47 3.33 12.69
N SER A 187 2.91 2.54 13.61
CA SER A 187 2.43 3.06 14.91
C SER A 187 3.55 3.64 15.78
N ILE A 188 4.74 3.01 15.78
CA ILE A 188 5.90 3.51 16.52
C ILE A 188 6.40 4.81 15.90
N VAL A 189 6.59 4.83 14.57
CA VAL A 189 7.11 6.00 13.85
C VAL A 189 6.14 7.17 13.94
N GLN A 190 4.84 6.95 13.77
CA GLN A 190 3.82 8.00 13.89
C GLN A 190 3.86 8.65 15.27
N LYS A 191 3.93 7.85 16.35
CA LYS A 191 4.04 8.37 17.72
C LYS A 191 5.33 9.16 17.94
N LEU A 192 6.46 8.68 17.41
CA LEU A 192 7.75 9.38 17.51
C LEU A 192 7.72 10.71 16.76
N VAL A 193 7.21 10.73 15.52
CA VAL A 193 7.11 11.95 14.70
C VAL A 193 6.14 12.94 15.34
N LEU A 194 4.97 12.50 15.80
CA LEU A 194 4.04 13.36 16.55
C LEU A 194 4.67 13.94 17.81
N PHE A 195 5.44 13.15 18.55
CA PHE A 195 6.13 13.63 19.74
C PHE A 195 7.15 14.71 19.39
N VAL A 196 7.94 14.53 18.32
CA VAL A 196 8.92 15.52 17.85
C VAL A 196 8.21 16.80 17.38
N LEU A 197 7.17 16.68 16.56
CA LEU A 197 6.43 17.84 16.02
C LEU A 197 5.72 18.64 17.13
N LYS A 198 5.12 17.97 18.12
CA LYS A 198 4.48 18.64 19.26
C LYS A 198 5.50 19.33 20.16
N ARG A 199 6.67 18.72 20.38
CA ARG A 199 7.76 19.33 21.15
C ARG A 199 8.27 20.60 20.49
N ASP A 200 8.42 20.59 19.16
CA ASP A 200 8.88 21.76 18.40
C ASP A 200 7.85 22.91 18.45
N ASN A 201 6.56 22.60 18.27
CA ASN A 201 5.48 23.59 18.41
C ASN A 201 5.37 24.19 19.82
N SER A 202 5.62 23.43 20.89
CA SER A 202 5.64 23.99 22.25
C SER A 202 6.79 24.96 22.52
N HIS A 203 7.87 24.90 21.75
CA HIS A 203 8.98 25.86 21.87
C HIS A 203 8.70 27.18 21.15
N ASN A 204 7.82 27.17 20.14
CA ASN A 204 7.36 28.35 19.41
C ASN A 204 6.06 28.88 20.05
N LEU A 205 6.19 29.73 21.07
CA LEU A 205 5.05 30.36 21.76
C LEU A 205 4.13 31.09 20.75
N PRO A 206 2.79 30.93 20.79
CA PRO A 206 1.92 31.63 19.85
C PRO A 206 1.77 33.11 20.26
N THR A 207 2.17 34.02 19.37
CA THR A 207 1.67 35.40 19.39
C THR A 207 0.15 35.38 19.23
N GLU A 208 -0.56 36.02 20.15
CA GLU A 208 -2.02 36.06 20.26
C GLU A 208 -2.70 36.70 19.03
N SER A 209 -2.97 35.93 17.97
CA SER A 209 -3.92 36.31 16.89
C SER A 209 -4.25 35.18 15.90
N SER A 210 -4.17 33.91 16.28
CA SER A 210 -4.53 32.82 15.35
C SER A 210 -6.06 32.67 15.21
N THR A 211 -6.58 32.86 14.00
CA THR A 211 -7.99 32.57 13.67
C THR A 211 -8.33 31.10 13.95
N SER A 212 -9.59 30.79 14.27
CA SER A 212 -10.03 29.42 14.63
C SER A 212 -9.86 28.38 13.52
N VAL A 213 -9.59 28.81 12.28
CA VAL A 213 -9.30 27.91 11.15
C VAL A 213 -7.81 27.55 11.11
N GLN A 214 -6.93 28.52 11.42
CA GLN A 214 -5.49 28.33 11.48
C GLN A 214 -5.13 27.30 12.57
N SER A 215 -5.78 27.38 13.74
CA SER A 215 -5.57 26.41 14.82
C SER A 215 -5.95 24.97 14.46
N MET A 216 -6.93 24.77 13.56
CA MET A 216 -7.25 23.42 13.08
C MET A 216 -6.26 22.92 12.05
N LEU A 217 -5.82 23.77 11.12
CA LEU A 217 -4.78 23.40 10.15
C LEU A 217 -3.49 22.97 10.88
N ASP A 218 -3.15 23.67 11.97
CA ASP A 218 -2.04 23.35 12.86
C ASP A 218 -2.26 22.08 13.69
N ALA A 219 -3.51 21.61 13.85
CA ALA A 219 -3.83 20.34 14.51
C ALA A 219 -3.81 19.14 13.54
N TYR A 220 -4.36 19.29 12.33
CA TYR A 220 -4.47 18.19 11.35
C TYR A 220 -3.17 17.94 10.59
N PHE A 221 -2.42 18.99 10.24
CA PHE A 221 -1.24 18.84 9.39
C PHE A 221 -0.09 18.03 10.05
N PRO A 222 0.22 18.20 11.36
CA PRO A 222 1.19 17.34 12.03
C PRO A 222 0.78 15.86 12.05
N GLU A 223 -0.51 15.57 12.21
CA GLU A 223 -1.05 14.20 12.16
C GLU A 223 -0.86 13.58 10.77
N LEU A 224 -1.12 14.34 9.72
CA LEU A 224 -0.90 13.91 8.34
C LEU A 224 0.57 13.68 8.03
N ILE A 225 1.48 14.57 8.46
CA ILE A 225 2.93 14.37 8.29
C ILE A 225 3.39 13.13 9.05
N ALA A 226 2.92 12.94 10.28
CA ALA A 226 3.32 11.79 11.09
C ALA A 226 2.83 10.49 10.48
N SER A 227 1.58 10.44 10.00
CA SER A 227 1.02 9.30 9.27
C SER A 227 1.80 9.03 7.98
N PHE A 228 2.08 10.07 7.19
CA PHE A 228 2.91 9.96 5.97
C PHE A 228 4.30 9.38 6.26
N ALA A 229 5.01 9.93 7.25
CA ALA A 229 6.35 9.50 7.60
C ALA A 229 6.37 8.06 8.16
N ALA A 230 5.33 7.70 8.91
CA ALA A 230 5.11 6.35 9.40
C ALA A 230 4.94 5.35 8.27
N SER A 231 4.02 5.62 7.33
CA SER A 231 3.79 4.76 6.17
C SER A 231 5.04 4.62 5.31
N LEU A 232 5.75 5.73 5.02
CA LEU A 232 7.00 5.71 4.27
C LEU A 232 8.06 4.83 4.95
N CYS A 233 8.25 4.99 6.27
CA CYS A 233 9.24 4.22 7.01
C CYS A 233 8.90 2.73 7.02
N ALA A 234 7.63 2.38 7.25
CA ALA A 234 7.17 1.00 7.22
C ALA A 234 7.36 0.36 5.84
N ASP A 235 6.98 1.05 4.76
CA ASP A 235 7.15 0.58 3.39
C ASP A 235 8.64 0.37 3.04
N VAL A 236 9.53 1.28 3.45
CA VAL A 236 10.97 1.16 3.18
C VAL A 236 11.59 -0.01 3.96
N MET A 237 11.24 -0.16 5.24
CA MET A 237 11.78 -1.22 6.09
C MET A 237 11.27 -2.61 5.67
N LEU A 238 10.02 -2.71 5.24
CA LEU A 238 9.38 -3.98 4.88
C LEU A 238 9.42 -4.28 3.38
N TYR A 239 10.00 -3.40 2.57
CA TYR A 239 10.10 -3.60 1.12
C TYR A 239 10.64 -4.99 0.73
N PRO A 240 11.73 -5.52 1.35
CA PRO A 240 12.21 -6.86 1.02
C PRO A 240 11.21 -7.98 1.32
N LEU A 241 10.49 -7.87 2.45
CA LEU A 241 9.47 -8.84 2.84
C LEU A 241 8.27 -8.77 1.90
N GLU A 242 7.88 -7.57 1.49
CA GLU A 242 6.80 -7.37 0.52
C GLU A 242 7.14 -7.96 -0.86
N THR A 243 8.37 -7.77 -1.35
CA THR A 243 8.83 -8.37 -2.61
C THR A 243 8.72 -9.90 -2.57
N VAL A 244 9.13 -10.52 -1.47
CA VAL A 244 8.98 -11.96 -1.25
C VAL A 244 7.51 -12.35 -1.21
N LEU A 245 6.69 -11.61 -0.46
CA LEU A 245 5.25 -11.85 -0.34
C LEU A 245 4.57 -11.85 -1.71
N HIS A 246 4.76 -10.79 -2.52
CA HIS A 246 4.16 -10.67 -3.84
C HIS A 246 4.51 -11.86 -4.75
N ARG A 247 5.77 -12.30 -4.74
CA ARG A 247 6.24 -13.45 -5.51
C ARG A 247 5.61 -14.76 -5.07
N LEU A 248 5.44 -14.96 -3.76
CA LEU A 248 4.78 -16.15 -3.23
C LEU A 248 3.29 -16.18 -3.58
N HIS A 249 2.60 -15.03 -3.60
CA HIS A 249 1.18 -14.94 -3.93
C HIS A 249 0.88 -15.18 -5.42
N ILE A 250 1.80 -14.79 -6.30
CA ILE A 250 1.57 -14.84 -7.74
C ILE A 250 2.12 -16.10 -8.43
N GLN A 251 3.05 -16.83 -7.81
CA GLN A 251 3.59 -18.01 -8.47
C GLN A 251 2.49 -19.05 -8.79
N GLY A 252 2.64 -19.76 -9.91
CA GLY A 252 1.72 -20.82 -10.30
C GLY A 252 0.36 -20.36 -10.86
N THR A 253 0.09 -19.05 -10.93
CA THR A 253 -1.18 -18.50 -11.48
C THR A 253 -1.21 -18.38 -13.00
N ARG A 254 -0.08 -18.66 -13.68
CA ARG A 254 0.11 -18.46 -15.14
C ARG A 254 -0.11 -17.00 -15.58
N THR A 255 0.05 -16.04 -14.67
CA THR A 255 -0.07 -14.62 -14.98
C THR A 255 1.02 -14.19 -15.96
N ILE A 256 0.62 -13.39 -16.96
CA ILE A 256 1.52 -12.72 -17.88
C ILE A 256 1.53 -11.24 -17.53
N ILE A 257 2.72 -10.70 -17.29
CA ILE A 257 2.95 -9.34 -16.83
C ILE A 257 3.58 -8.49 -17.92
N ASP A 258 3.57 -7.16 -17.74
CA ASP A 258 4.28 -6.25 -18.65
C ASP A 258 5.79 -6.30 -18.39
N ASN A 259 6.57 -6.26 -19.46
CA ASN A 259 8.02 -6.20 -19.37
C ASN A 259 8.46 -4.82 -18.90
N THR A 260 8.89 -4.71 -17.64
CA THR A 260 9.33 -3.43 -17.07
C THR A 260 10.67 -2.94 -17.63
N ASP A 261 11.49 -3.79 -18.25
CA ASP A 261 12.77 -3.36 -18.83
C ASP A 261 12.58 -2.50 -20.08
N LEU A 262 11.59 -2.86 -20.91
CA LEU A 262 11.36 -2.29 -22.25
C LEU A 262 10.04 -1.52 -22.35
N GLY A 263 9.02 -1.93 -21.59
CA GLY A 263 7.71 -1.27 -21.51
C GLY A 263 6.72 -1.58 -22.65
N TYR A 264 7.08 -2.43 -23.61
CA TYR A 264 6.23 -2.77 -24.77
C TYR A 264 6.06 -4.28 -25.03
N GLU A 265 6.73 -5.14 -24.26
CA GLU A 265 6.59 -6.60 -24.34
C GLU A 265 5.86 -7.15 -23.11
N VAL A 266 5.45 -8.42 -23.18
CA VAL A 266 4.85 -9.14 -22.07
C VAL A 266 5.64 -10.39 -21.75
N LEU A 267 5.64 -10.82 -20.48
CA LEU A 267 6.39 -11.98 -20.04
C LEU A 267 5.63 -12.81 -18.99
N PRO A 268 5.68 -14.16 -19.07
CA PRO A 268 5.00 -15.02 -18.13
C PRO A 268 5.75 -15.10 -16.79
N ILE A 269 5.01 -15.18 -15.69
CA ILE A 269 5.56 -15.53 -14.39
C ILE A 269 5.85 -17.03 -14.36
N ASN A 270 7.14 -17.39 -14.34
CA ASN A 270 7.60 -18.79 -14.31
C ASN A 270 8.43 -19.13 -13.05
N THR A 271 8.18 -18.42 -11.95
CA THR A 271 8.85 -18.68 -10.68
C THR A 271 8.20 -19.84 -9.94
N GLN A 272 9.00 -20.57 -9.14
CA GLN A 272 8.56 -21.66 -8.28
C GLN A 272 9.39 -21.64 -7.01
N TYR A 273 8.73 -21.44 -5.87
CA TYR A 273 9.34 -21.39 -4.55
C TYR A 273 8.63 -22.36 -3.62
N GLU A 274 9.40 -23.11 -2.83
CA GLU A 274 8.84 -24.03 -1.82
C GLU A 274 8.21 -23.29 -0.62
N GLY A 275 8.64 -22.03 -0.40
CA GLY A 275 8.12 -21.16 0.65
C GLY A 275 8.95 -19.88 0.79
N MET A 276 8.70 -19.12 1.85
CA MET A 276 9.36 -17.83 2.07
C MET A 276 10.89 -17.93 2.13
N LYS A 277 11.42 -18.90 2.87
CA LYS A 277 12.88 -19.08 3.02
C LYS A 277 13.55 -19.40 1.68
N ASP A 278 12.93 -20.26 0.89
CA ASP A 278 13.42 -20.61 -0.44
C ASP A 278 13.37 -19.41 -1.38
N CYS A 279 12.27 -18.65 -1.38
CA CYS A 279 12.16 -17.40 -2.13
C CYS A 279 13.26 -16.38 -1.77
N ILE A 280 13.52 -16.16 -0.47
CA ILE A 280 14.59 -15.29 0.01
C ILE A 280 15.96 -15.76 -0.51
N ASN A 281 16.25 -17.07 -0.39
CA ASN A 281 17.52 -17.63 -0.82
C ASN A 281 17.71 -17.51 -2.34
N THR A 282 16.65 -17.76 -3.11
CA THR A 282 16.65 -17.67 -4.56
C THR A 282 16.88 -16.23 -5.02
N ILE A 283 16.17 -15.24 -4.47
CA ILE A 283 16.42 -13.82 -4.77
C ILE A 283 17.88 -13.47 -4.45
N LYS A 284 18.37 -13.84 -3.26
CA LYS A 284 19.75 -13.57 -2.83
C LYS A 284 20.79 -14.18 -3.78
N ARG A 285 20.55 -15.41 -4.26
CA ARG A 285 21.50 -16.15 -5.10
C ARG A 285 21.47 -15.71 -6.56
N GLU A 286 20.28 -15.45 -7.11
CA GLU A 286 20.06 -15.27 -8.56
C GLU A 286 19.96 -13.80 -8.96
N GLU A 287 19.48 -12.92 -8.07
CA GLU A 287 19.28 -11.49 -8.32
C GLU A 287 20.13 -10.59 -7.43
N GLY A 288 20.76 -11.16 -6.39
CA GLY A 288 21.52 -10.41 -5.40
C GLY A 288 20.64 -9.57 -4.46
N MET A 289 21.30 -8.78 -3.60
CA MET A 289 20.60 -7.99 -2.57
C MET A 289 19.67 -6.92 -3.14
N GLN A 290 20.01 -6.37 -4.31
CA GLN A 290 19.18 -5.36 -4.95
C GLN A 290 17.90 -5.95 -5.56
N GLY A 291 17.84 -7.28 -5.79
CA GLY A 291 16.64 -7.97 -6.26
C GLY A 291 15.44 -7.81 -5.32
N PHE A 292 15.68 -7.66 -4.02
CA PHE A 292 14.65 -7.38 -3.03
C PHE A 292 14.01 -5.99 -3.19
N TYR A 293 14.71 -5.06 -3.83
CA TYR A 293 14.32 -3.64 -3.98
C TYR A 293 13.85 -3.29 -5.40
N LYS A 294 13.55 -4.28 -6.24
CA LYS A 294 13.04 -4.06 -7.60
C LYS A 294 11.79 -3.19 -7.59
N GLY A 295 11.86 -2.04 -8.26
CA GLY A 295 10.76 -1.07 -8.33
C GLY A 295 10.77 -0.03 -7.21
N PHE A 296 11.83 0.05 -6.39
CA PHE A 296 11.90 1.03 -5.30
C PHE A 296 11.77 2.49 -5.78
N GLY A 297 12.18 2.79 -7.01
CA GLY A 297 11.96 4.10 -7.62
C GLY A 297 10.47 4.52 -7.65
N ALA A 298 9.54 3.56 -7.74
CA ALA A 298 8.12 3.85 -7.74
C ALA A 298 7.62 4.30 -6.37
N VAL A 299 8.22 3.81 -5.29
CA VAL A 299 7.97 4.30 -3.91
C VAL A 299 8.40 5.76 -3.79
N ILE A 300 9.59 6.09 -4.32
CA ILE A 300 10.09 7.48 -4.31
C ILE A 300 9.12 8.39 -5.05
N VAL A 301 8.66 8.00 -6.24
CA VAL A 301 7.67 8.80 -7.00
C VAL A 301 6.34 8.90 -6.25
N GLN A 302 5.81 7.80 -5.72
CA GLN A 302 4.56 7.75 -4.95
C GLN A 302 4.57 8.72 -3.78
N TYR A 303 5.59 8.63 -2.92
CA TYR A 303 5.65 9.46 -1.70
C TYR A 303 6.04 10.90 -2.03
N SER A 304 6.81 11.16 -3.10
CA SER A 304 7.06 12.52 -3.59
C SER A 304 5.77 13.18 -4.08
N LEU A 305 4.94 12.44 -4.82
CA LEU A 305 3.65 12.92 -5.30
C LEU A 305 2.69 13.21 -4.14
N HIS A 306 2.64 12.31 -3.16
CA HIS A 306 1.83 12.51 -1.96
C HIS A 306 2.27 13.76 -1.18
N MET A 307 3.57 13.92 -0.94
CA MET A 307 4.12 15.12 -0.30
C MET A 307 3.82 16.40 -1.09
N ALA A 308 3.98 16.38 -2.41
CA ALA A 308 3.71 17.54 -3.26
C ALA A 308 2.25 17.99 -3.17
N VAL A 309 1.30 17.05 -3.23
CA VAL A 309 -0.13 17.35 -3.07
C VAL A 309 -0.40 17.88 -1.66
N LEU A 310 0.15 17.26 -0.63
CA LEU A 310 -0.03 17.67 0.77
C LEU A 310 0.46 19.12 1.00
N GLN A 311 1.61 19.48 0.44
CA GLN A 311 2.16 20.84 0.50
C GLN A 311 1.31 21.83 -0.30
N LEU A 312 0.90 21.47 -1.52
CA LEU A 312 0.04 22.30 -2.35
C LEU A 312 -1.30 22.57 -1.64
N THR A 313 -1.90 21.53 -1.06
CA THR A 313 -3.12 21.65 -0.25
C THR A 313 -2.90 22.60 0.92
N LYS A 314 -1.81 22.48 1.67
CA LYS A 314 -1.48 23.43 2.75
C LYS A 314 -1.36 24.87 2.25
N ILE A 315 -0.65 25.09 1.15
CA ILE A 315 -0.48 26.43 0.56
C ILE A 315 -1.83 27.00 0.16
N ILE A 316 -2.63 26.27 -0.62
CA ILE A 316 -3.96 26.71 -1.07
C ILE A 316 -4.84 27.09 0.11
N TYR A 317 -4.93 26.22 1.13
CA TYR A 317 -5.73 26.53 2.32
C TYR A 317 -5.20 27.75 3.06
N SER A 318 -3.88 27.87 3.27
CA SER A 318 -3.31 29.03 3.96
C SER A 318 -3.58 30.35 3.23
N THR A 319 -3.49 30.37 1.90
CA THR A 319 -3.77 31.55 1.08
C THR A 319 -5.26 31.89 1.08
N LEU A 320 -6.14 30.89 0.98
CA LEU A 320 -7.59 31.11 1.08
C LEU A 320 -7.97 31.72 2.43
N LEU A 321 -7.29 31.34 3.51
CA LEU A 321 -7.54 31.91 4.84
C LEU A 321 -7.07 33.36 4.95
N GLN A 322 -5.90 33.69 4.40
CA GLN A 322 -5.39 35.06 4.36
C GLN A 322 -6.30 36.01 3.55
N ASN A 323 -6.96 35.50 2.51
CA ASN A 323 -7.86 36.31 1.67
C ASN A 323 -9.25 36.51 2.28
N VAL A 324 -9.63 35.71 3.28
CA VAL A 324 -10.94 35.77 3.96
C VAL A 324 -10.87 36.58 5.27
N SER A 325 -9.68 36.77 5.83
CA SER A 325 -9.40 37.68 6.96
C SER A 325 -9.20 39.12 6.50
#